data_AF-A0A9P7YZ40-F1
#
_entry.id   AF-A0A9P7YZ40-F1
#
_cell.length_a   1.000
_cell.length_b   1.000
_cell.length_c   1.000
_cell.angle_alpha   90.00
_cell.angle_beta   90.00
_cell.angle_gamma   90.00
#
_symmetry.space_group_name_H-M   'P 1'
#
loop_
_entity.id
_entity.type
_entity.pdbx_description
1 polymer ?
#
loop_
_entity_poly.entity_id
_entity_poly.type
_entity_poly.pdbx_seq_one_letter_code
_entity_poly.pdbx_strand_id
1 'polypeptide(L)'
;MWIKSSFRKQQRKTMSESTALLIDEDDTSSILQDAGGTIGMLAAYELIEKARSCKIEIQKRIVRAGLSRHLYSFEPRPMQADAIWHWVFKKADLLLAAKTSFGKSVIFQATPLFCRVGIAIIIIPLYRIGKEQCIKIRRLPGATPVFVNGKTEKRHI
;
A
#
# COMPACT_ATOMS: atom_id res chain seq x y z
N MET A 1 -10.51 -0.57 28.33
CA MET A 1 -11.67 0.13 27.76
C MET A 1 -12.05 -0.59 26.46
N TRP A 2 -13.16 -1.34 26.50
CA TRP A 2 -13.64 -2.19 25.41
C TRP A 2 -14.54 -1.37 24.47
N ILE A 3 -14.41 -1.54 23.15
CA ILE A 3 -15.40 -1.02 22.20
C ILE A 3 -15.76 -2.13 21.20
N LYS A 4 -17.03 -2.53 21.26
CA LYS A 4 -17.72 -3.42 20.31
C LYS A 4 -17.88 -2.71 18.97
N SER A 5 -17.48 -3.36 17.88
CA SER A 5 -17.93 -2.99 16.52
C SER A 5 -19.13 -3.84 16.13
N SER A 6 -20.15 -3.14 15.65
CA SER A 6 -21.52 -3.63 15.46
C SER A 6 -21.62 -4.60 14.30
N PHE A 7 -22.07 -5.82 14.60
CA PHE A 7 -22.49 -6.84 13.64
C PHE A 7 -23.90 -6.50 13.14
N ARG A 8 -24.05 -6.09 11.88
CA ARG A 8 -25.34 -6.18 11.16
C ARG A 8 -25.27 -7.33 10.17
N LYS A 9 -25.77 -8.48 10.59
CA LYS A 9 -26.25 -9.55 9.70
C LYS A 9 -27.65 -9.14 9.22
N GLN A 10 -27.83 -8.94 7.92
CA GLN A 10 -29.12 -9.20 7.29
C GLN A 10 -28.87 -9.76 5.88
N GLN A 11 -28.98 -11.08 5.82
CA GLN A 11 -29.32 -11.95 4.70
C GLN A 11 -29.48 -11.31 3.30
N ARG A 12 -28.50 -11.59 2.43
CA ARG A 12 -28.77 -12.15 1.09
C ARG A 12 -27.96 -13.43 0.98
N LYS A 13 -28.62 -14.54 1.29
CA LYS A 13 -28.11 -15.90 1.11
C LYS A 13 -29.02 -16.54 0.07
N THR A 14 -28.60 -16.54 -1.19
CA THR A 14 -28.91 -17.56 -2.22
C THR A 14 -28.15 -17.22 -3.50
N MET A 15 -27.30 -18.16 -3.92
CA MET A 15 -26.71 -18.32 -5.26
C MET A 15 -25.61 -17.34 -5.70
N SER A 16 -24.40 -17.54 -5.17
CA SER A 16 -23.13 -17.33 -5.91
C SER A 16 -21.99 -18.07 -5.19
N GLU A 17 -22.21 -19.36 -4.88
CA GLU A 17 -21.24 -20.23 -4.18
C GLU A 17 -20.50 -21.17 -5.14
N SER A 18 -20.39 -20.82 -6.43
CA SER A 18 -19.83 -21.72 -7.45
C SER A 18 -18.78 -21.07 -8.36
N THR A 19 -18.13 -20.00 -7.90
CA THR A 19 -17.02 -19.37 -8.66
C THR A 19 -15.77 -19.10 -7.81
N ALA A 20 -15.68 -19.73 -6.63
CA ALA A 20 -14.40 -19.95 -5.95
C ALA A 20 -13.68 -21.12 -6.67
N LEU A 21 -13.30 -20.87 -7.91
CA LEU A 21 -12.44 -21.76 -8.69
C LEU A 21 -11.07 -21.79 -8.02
N LEU A 22 -10.74 -22.97 -7.46
CA LEU A 22 -9.43 -23.61 -7.44
C LEU A 22 -8.25 -22.66 -7.72
N ILE A 23 -7.80 -21.93 -6.69
CA ILE A 23 -6.41 -21.50 -6.65
C ILE A 23 -5.70 -22.61 -5.89
N ASP A 24 -4.93 -23.43 -6.60
CA ASP A 24 -4.18 -24.54 -6.03
C ASP A 24 -3.26 -24.02 -4.92
N GLU A 25 -3.09 -24.80 -3.85
CA GLU A 25 -2.13 -24.48 -2.77
C GLU A 25 -0.70 -24.31 -3.32
N ASP A 26 -0.41 -24.96 -4.45
CA ASP A 26 0.84 -24.86 -5.20
C ASP A 26 1.09 -23.43 -5.74
N ASP A 27 0.04 -22.78 -6.25
CA ASP A 27 0.09 -21.42 -6.80
C ASP A 27 0.28 -20.35 -5.71
N THR A 28 -0.16 -20.65 -4.48
CA THR A 28 0.10 -19.78 -3.32
C THR A 28 1.56 -19.88 -2.86
N SER A 29 2.13 -21.08 -2.86
CA SER A 29 3.52 -21.32 -2.45
C SER A 29 4.50 -20.65 -3.40
N SER A 30 4.25 -20.74 -4.71
CA SER A 30 5.06 -20.11 -5.75
C SER A 30 5.08 -18.57 -5.63
N ILE A 31 3.91 -17.94 -5.47
CA ILE A 31 3.81 -16.48 -5.30
C ILE A 31 4.55 -15.99 -4.05
N LEU A 32 4.54 -16.78 -2.97
CA LEU A 32 5.26 -16.43 -1.75
C LEU A 32 6.78 -16.59 -1.89
N GLN A 33 7.24 -17.59 -2.64
CA GLN A 33 8.65 -17.71 -3.01
C GLN A 33 9.09 -16.57 -3.93
N ASP A 34 8.25 -16.16 -4.89
CA ASP A 34 8.52 -15.02 -5.77
C ASP A 34 8.56 -13.69 -5.00
N ALA A 35 7.65 -13.49 -4.06
CA ALA A 35 7.73 -12.36 -3.12
C ALA A 35 9.04 -12.40 -2.33
N GLY A 36 9.50 -13.62 -2.02
CA GLY A 36 10.78 -14.01 -1.45
C GLY A 36 12.02 -13.72 -2.34
N GLY A 37 11.85 -13.57 -3.66
CA GLY A 37 12.93 -13.41 -4.64
C GLY A 37 12.92 -12.12 -5.46
N THR A 38 11.93 -11.22 -5.28
CA THR A 38 11.84 -9.98 -6.07
C THR A 38 13.11 -9.13 -5.99
N ILE A 39 13.57 -8.64 -7.15
CA ILE A 39 14.80 -7.83 -7.31
C ILE A 39 14.50 -6.32 -7.24
N GLY A 40 13.23 -5.92 -7.22
CA GLY A 40 12.85 -4.51 -7.06
C GLY A 40 11.34 -4.28 -7.16
N MET A 41 10.93 -3.00 -7.09
CA MET A 41 9.52 -2.60 -7.07
C MET A 41 8.74 -2.95 -8.34
N LEU A 42 9.40 -3.02 -9.51
CA LEU A 42 8.74 -3.44 -10.76
C LEU A 42 8.26 -4.89 -10.69
N ALA A 43 9.09 -5.79 -10.18
CA ALA A 43 8.70 -7.19 -9.96
C ALA A 43 7.64 -7.32 -8.85
N ALA A 44 7.68 -6.44 -7.84
CA ALA A 44 6.64 -6.38 -6.81
C ALA A 44 5.27 -6.00 -7.37
N TYR A 45 5.21 -5.15 -8.41
CA TYR A 45 3.95 -4.82 -9.09
C TYR A 45 3.34 -6.04 -9.81
N GLU A 46 4.14 -6.80 -10.56
CA GLU A 46 3.63 -7.98 -11.27
C GLU A 46 3.03 -8.99 -10.29
N LEU A 47 3.68 -9.14 -9.12
CA LEU A 47 3.15 -9.95 -8.03
C LEU A 47 1.87 -9.39 -7.42
N ILE A 48 1.73 -8.08 -7.31
CA ILE A 48 0.49 -7.46 -6.84
C ILE A 48 -0.67 -7.78 -7.78
N GLU A 49 -0.45 -7.69 -9.10
CA GLU A 49 -1.49 -7.99 -10.08
C GLU A 49 -1.89 -9.48 -10.03
N LYS A 50 -0.92 -10.39 -9.97
CA LYS A 50 -1.17 -11.83 -9.78
C LYS A 50 -1.93 -12.11 -8.48
N ALA A 51 -1.58 -11.40 -7.41
CA ALA A 51 -2.16 -11.63 -6.09
C ALA A 51 -3.58 -11.07 -5.90
N ARG A 52 -4.17 -10.39 -6.89
CA ARG A 52 -5.52 -9.79 -6.75
C ARG A 52 -6.61 -10.82 -6.43
N SER A 53 -6.48 -12.04 -6.95
CA SER A 53 -7.41 -13.16 -6.68
C SER A 53 -7.01 -13.99 -5.45
N CYS A 54 -5.81 -13.81 -4.91
CA CYS A 54 -5.32 -14.57 -3.76
C CYS A 54 -5.98 -14.17 -2.44
N LYS A 55 -5.80 -15.02 -1.42
CA LYS A 55 -6.22 -14.77 -0.03
C LYS A 55 -5.58 -13.47 0.51
N ILE A 56 -6.31 -12.77 1.40
CA ILE A 56 -5.92 -11.48 1.97
C ILE A 56 -4.54 -11.54 2.63
N GLU A 57 -4.22 -12.65 3.29
CA GLU A 57 -2.97 -12.88 4.00
C GLU A 57 -1.77 -12.85 3.05
N ILE A 58 -1.93 -13.41 1.84
CA ILE A 58 -0.89 -13.44 0.80
C ILE A 58 -0.67 -12.02 0.27
N GLN A 59 -1.75 -11.32 -0.05
CA GLN A 59 -1.71 -9.93 -0.52
C GLN A 59 -0.96 -9.02 0.48
N LYS A 60 -1.28 -9.16 1.77
CA LYS A 60 -0.60 -8.41 2.85
C LYS A 60 0.87 -8.78 2.99
N ARG A 61 1.23 -10.06 2.81
CA ARG A 61 2.63 -10.52 2.82
C ARG A 61 3.44 -9.90 1.68
N ILE A 62 2.86 -9.80 0.48
CA ILE A 62 3.51 -9.16 -0.68
C ILE A 62 3.78 -7.68 -0.40
N VAL A 63 2.79 -6.95 0.12
CA VAL A 63 2.98 -5.54 0.52
C VAL A 63 4.08 -5.40 1.56
N ARG A 64 4.07 -6.26 2.58
CA ARG A 64 5.07 -6.28 3.64
C ARG A 64 6.48 -6.53 3.09
N ALA A 65 6.63 -7.51 2.20
CA ALA A 65 7.90 -7.83 1.56
C ALA A 65 8.41 -6.65 0.71
N GLY A 66 7.53 -6.02 -0.08
CA GLY A 66 7.92 -4.84 -0.87
C GLY A 66 8.39 -3.67 0.00
N LEU A 67 7.75 -3.44 1.14
CA LEU A 67 8.16 -2.40 2.09
C LEU A 67 9.55 -2.65 2.67
N SER A 68 9.80 -3.83 3.25
CA SER A 68 11.04 -4.12 3.98
C SER A 68 12.24 -4.45 3.09
N ARG A 69 12.00 -4.85 1.84
CA ARG A 69 13.08 -5.25 0.92
C ARG A 69 13.47 -4.15 -0.06
N HIS A 70 12.49 -3.37 -0.51
CA HIS A 70 12.69 -2.46 -1.64
C HIS A 70 12.60 -0.98 -1.28
N LEU A 71 11.90 -0.63 -0.20
CA LEU A 71 11.64 0.77 0.13
C LEU A 71 12.29 1.25 1.43
N TYR A 72 12.34 0.39 2.44
CA TYR A 72 12.82 0.75 3.77
C TYR A 72 13.71 -0.32 4.38
N SER A 73 14.73 0.09 5.13
CA SER A 73 15.65 -0.79 5.86
C SER A 73 15.11 -1.24 7.23
N PHE A 74 13.81 -1.13 7.46
CA PHE A 74 13.16 -1.51 8.71
C PHE A 74 11.93 -2.37 8.45
N GLU A 75 11.56 -3.16 9.45
CA GLU A 75 10.37 -3.99 9.36
C GLU A 75 9.10 -3.13 9.55
N PRO A 76 8.19 -3.09 8.56
CA PRO A 76 6.97 -2.29 8.66
C PRO A 76 6.04 -2.84 9.74
N ARG A 77 5.36 -1.93 10.42
CA ARG A 77 4.33 -2.30 11.40
C ARG A 77 3.15 -2.97 10.67
N PRO A 78 2.49 -3.98 11.27
CA PRO A 78 1.36 -4.66 10.63
C PRO A 78 0.29 -3.71 10.09
N MET A 79 -0.09 -2.70 10.90
CA MET A 79 -1.09 -1.70 10.50
C MET A 79 -0.64 -0.78 9.34
N GLN A 80 0.67 -0.60 9.10
CA GLN A 80 1.15 0.15 7.93
C GLN A 80 0.96 -0.68 6.66
N ALA A 81 1.31 -1.97 6.70
CA ALA A 81 1.09 -2.89 5.58
C ALA A 81 -0.41 -3.05 5.28
N ASP A 82 -1.25 -3.15 6.32
CA ASP A 82 -2.70 -3.23 6.17
C ASP A 82 -3.29 -1.99 5.49
N ALA A 83 -2.81 -0.79 5.86
CA ALA A 83 -3.28 0.45 5.26
C ALA A 83 -2.89 0.56 3.77
N ILE A 84 -1.66 0.17 3.42
CA ILE A 84 -1.20 0.14 2.02
C ILE A 84 -1.96 -0.92 1.23
N TRP A 85 -2.14 -2.12 1.80
CA TRP A 85 -2.95 -3.18 1.21
C TRP A 85 -4.37 -2.71 0.89
N HIS A 86 -5.01 -1.97 1.81
CA HIS A 86 -6.34 -1.42 1.59
C HIS A 86 -6.39 -0.50 0.37
N TRP A 87 -5.41 0.38 0.18
CA TRP A 87 -5.36 1.23 -1.01
C TRP A 87 -5.02 0.47 -2.29
N VAL A 88 -4.05 -0.46 -2.25
CA VAL A 88 -3.56 -1.19 -3.44
C VAL A 88 -4.59 -2.22 -3.95
N PHE A 89 -5.23 -2.96 -3.04
CA PHE A 89 -6.12 -4.05 -3.38
C PHE A 89 -7.60 -3.67 -3.30
N LYS A 90 -8.04 -3.02 -2.21
CA LYS A 90 -9.46 -2.63 -2.08
C LYS A 90 -9.82 -1.38 -2.86
N LYS A 91 -8.86 -0.48 -3.12
CA LYS A 91 -9.08 0.80 -3.83
C LYS A 91 -10.25 1.60 -3.24
N ALA A 92 -10.31 1.64 -1.91
CA ALA A 92 -11.36 2.31 -1.17
C ALA A 92 -10.76 3.34 -0.20
N ASP A 93 -11.56 4.33 0.19
CA ASP A 93 -11.14 5.35 1.15
C ASP A 93 -10.75 4.75 2.50
N LEU A 94 -9.80 5.40 3.18
CA LEU A 94 -9.27 4.98 4.47
C LEU A 94 -9.04 6.18 5.37
N LEU A 95 -9.70 6.18 6.54
CA LEU A 95 -9.39 7.10 7.63
C LEU A 95 -8.42 6.43 8.61
N LEU A 96 -7.21 6.96 8.71
CA LEU A 96 -6.17 6.42 9.60
C LEU A 96 -6.00 7.29 10.86
N ALA A 97 -6.49 6.80 11.99
CA ALA A 97 -6.20 7.37 13.30
C ALA A 97 -5.04 6.61 13.96
N ALA A 98 -3.91 7.29 14.17
CA ALA A 98 -2.76 6.70 14.85
C ALA A 98 -1.97 7.75 15.63
N LYS A 99 -1.34 7.32 16.73
CA LYS A 99 -0.48 8.16 17.57
C LYS A 99 0.66 8.83 16.77
N THR A 100 1.23 9.90 17.33
CA THR A 100 2.52 10.42 16.86
C THR A 100 3.58 9.30 16.91
N SER A 101 4.65 9.42 16.11
CA SER A 101 5.69 8.39 15.94
C SER A 101 5.22 6.99 15.47
N PHE A 102 3.96 6.82 15.09
CA PHE A 102 3.50 5.59 14.42
C PHE A 102 4.19 5.34 13.08
N GLY A 103 4.68 6.39 12.41
CA GLY A 103 5.23 6.31 11.07
C GLY A 103 4.16 6.35 9.98
N LYS A 104 3.11 7.16 10.18
CA LYS A 104 2.00 7.32 9.21
C LYS A 104 2.48 7.67 7.79
N SER A 105 3.60 8.39 7.68
CA SER A 105 4.14 8.80 6.39
C SER A 105 4.50 7.65 5.47
N VAL A 106 4.95 6.52 6.02
CA VAL A 106 5.28 5.31 5.24
C VAL A 106 4.14 4.94 4.30
N ILE A 107 2.89 5.07 4.75
CA ILE A 107 1.70 4.65 4.00
C ILE A 107 1.56 5.47 2.72
N PHE A 108 1.48 6.81 2.84
CA PHE A 108 1.27 7.66 1.65
C PHE A 108 2.53 7.85 0.80
N GLN A 109 3.73 7.63 1.36
CA GLN A 109 4.98 7.64 0.59
C GLN A 109 5.14 6.39 -0.27
N ALA A 110 4.80 5.21 0.28
CA ALA A 110 5.04 3.93 -0.37
C ALA A 110 3.91 3.51 -1.31
N THR A 111 2.65 3.84 -1.00
CA THR A 111 1.49 3.38 -1.78
C THR A 111 1.61 3.63 -3.29
N PRO A 112 1.95 4.83 -3.79
CA PRO A 112 2.04 5.03 -5.24
C PRO A 112 3.11 4.14 -5.91
N LEU A 113 4.13 3.71 -5.16
CA LEU A 113 5.21 2.86 -5.68
C LEU A 113 4.79 1.40 -5.87
N PHE A 114 3.66 0.98 -5.30
CA PHE A 114 3.07 -0.33 -5.51
C PHE A 114 2.16 -0.40 -6.76
N CYS A 115 2.01 0.72 -7.48
CA CYS A 115 1.25 0.82 -8.72
C CYS A 115 2.20 1.10 -9.89
N ARG A 116 2.00 0.44 -11.05
CA ARG A 116 2.85 0.59 -12.25
C ARG A 116 3.05 2.05 -12.69
N VAL A 117 2.00 2.85 -12.59
CA VAL A 117 2.03 4.31 -12.86
C VAL A 117 1.29 5.02 -11.72
N GLY A 118 1.80 4.92 -10.50
CA GLY A 118 1.18 5.52 -9.33
C GLY A 118 1.50 7.01 -9.18
N ILE A 119 0.46 7.83 -9.14
CA ILE A 119 0.56 9.25 -8.80
C ILE A 119 -0.19 9.47 -7.48
N ALA A 120 0.45 10.12 -6.51
CA ALA A 120 -0.16 10.51 -5.25
C ALA A 120 -0.09 12.02 -5.06
N ILE A 121 -1.25 12.63 -4.78
CA ILE A 121 -1.34 14.03 -4.35
C ILE A 121 -1.42 14.04 -2.83
N ILE A 122 -0.39 14.59 -2.18
CA ILE A 122 -0.30 14.64 -0.72
C ILE A 122 -0.41 16.09 -0.27
N ILE A 123 -1.51 16.42 0.41
CA ILE A 123 -1.76 17.75 0.94
C ILE A 123 -1.17 17.83 2.35
N ILE A 124 -0.20 18.74 2.54
CA ILE A 124 0.46 18.97 3.83
C ILE A 124 0.28 20.44 4.20
N PRO A 125 -0.33 20.75 5.35
CA PRO A 125 -0.61 22.14 5.72
C PRO A 125 0.64 22.94 6.09
N LEU A 126 1.71 22.26 6.53
CA LEU A 126 2.93 22.91 7.01
C LEU A 126 4.07 22.78 6.00
N TYR A 127 4.55 23.92 5.52
CA TYR A 127 5.62 24.03 4.52
C TYR A 127 6.87 23.23 4.89
N ARG A 128 7.38 23.39 6.12
CA ARG A 128 8.59 22.70 6.58
C ARG A 128 8.43 21.17 6.53
N ILE A 129 7.29 20.67 7.00
CA ILE A 129 6.96 19.24 6.95
C ILE A 129 6.91 18.78 5.49
N GLY A 130 6.24 19.53 4.61
CA GLY A 130 6.16 19.19 3.18
C GLY A 130 7.53 19.05 2.52
N LYS A 131 8.44 20.00 2.77
CA LYS A 131 9.82 19.96 2.28
C LYS A 131 10.58 18.74 2.79
N GLU A 132 10.49 18.44 4.09
CA GLU A 132 11.12 17.25 4.68
C GLU A 132 10.58 15.94 4.10
N GLN A 133 9.26 15.84 3.90
CA GLN A 133 8.66 14.67 3.27
C GLN A 133 9.14 14.52 1.82
N CYS A 134 9.22 15.61 1.05
CA CYS A 134 9.73 15.57 -0.31
C CYS A 134 11.19 15.06 -0.37
N ILE A 135 12.05 15.49 0.57
CA ILE A 135 13.44 15.00 0.67
C ILE A 135 13.46 13.50 0.99
N LYS A 136 12.62 13.04 1.91
CA LYS A 136 12.52 11.62 2.27
C LYS A 136 12.04 10.76 1.11
N ILE A 137 10.98 11.18 0.42
CA ILE A 137 10.42 10.44 -0.72
C ILE A 137 11.45 10.34 -1.85
N ARG A 138 12.25 11.39 -2.08
CA ARG A 138 13.25 11.40 -3.16
C ARG A 138 14.34 10.34 -2.98
N ARG A 139 14.49 9.80 -1.78
CA ARG A 139 15.43 8.71 -1.47
C ARG A 139 14.83 7.31 -1.71
N LEU A 140 13.52 7.23 -1.95
CA LEU A 140 12.85 5.96 -2.23
C LEU A 140 13.10 5.54 -3.69
N PRO A 141 13.48 4.28 -3.95
CA PRO A 141 13.66 3.78 -5.30
C PRO A 141 12.39 3.94 -6.15
N GLY A 142 12.53 4.49 -7.35
CA GLY A 142 11.43 4.72 -8.29
C GLY A 142 10.55 5.93 -7.99
N ALA A 143 10.82 6.71 -6.93
CA ALA A 143 10.01 7.87 -6.59
C ALA A 143 10.52 9.18 -7.24
N THR A 144 9.61 9.98 -7.77
CA THR A 144 9.90 11.28 -8.41
C THR A 144 9.09 12.43 -7.77
N PRO A 145 9.30 12.74 -6.47
CA PRO A 145 8.46 13.71 -5.77
C PRO A 145 8.72 15.15 -6.23
N VAL A 146 7.63 15.90 -6.37
CA VAL A 146 7.62 17.34 -6.62
C VAL A 146 6.91 18.04 -5.45
N PHE A 147 7.50 19.11 -4.93
CA PHE A 147 6.91 19.91 -3.86
C PHE A 147 6.41 21.25 -4.40
N VAL A 148 5.08 21.39 -4.46
CA VAL A 148 4.41 22.61 -4.92
C VAL A 148 3.94 23.41 -3.71
N ASN A 149 4.17 24.72 -3.71
CA ASN A 149 3.74 25.65 -2.67
C ASN A 149 3.40 27.02 -3.25
N GLY A 150 3.00 27.98 -2.42
CA GLY A 150 2.60 29.32 -2.86
C GLY A 150 3.69 30.15 -3.56
N LYS A 151 4.96 29.75 -3.48
CA LYS A 151 6.08 30.36 -4.19
C LYS A 151 6.50 29.59 -5.44
N THR A 152 5.86 28.46 -5.75
CA THR A 152 6.15 27.72 -6.98
C THR A 152 5.61 28.50 -8.16
N GLU A 153 6.51 29.02 -9.00
CA GLU A 153 6.15 29.77 -10.19
C GLU A 153 5.37 28.88 -11.17
N LYS A 154 4.30 29.44 -11.74
CA LYS A 154 3.61 28.84 -12.87
C LYS A 154 4.42 29.18 -14.11
N ARG A 155 5.10 28.20 -14.71
CA ARG A 155 5.49 28.34 -16.11
C ARG A 155 4.21 28.30 -16.92
N HIS A 156 3.82 29.44 -17.49
CA HIS A 156 2.86 29.48 -18.58
C HIS A 156 3.53 28.78 -19.76
N ILE A 157 3.01 27.60 -20.12
CA ILE A 157 3.35 26.88 -21.35
C ILE A 157 2.24 27.21 -22.34
#